data_AF-A0A7L7M631-F1
#
_entry.id   AF-A0A7L7M631-F1
#
_cell.length_a   1.000
_cell.length_b   1.000
_cell.length_c   1.000
_cell.angle_alpha   90.00
_cell.angle_beta   90.00
_cell.angle_gamma   90.00
#
_symmetry.space_group_name_H-M   'P 1'
#
loop_
_entity.id
_entity.type
_entity.pdbx_description
1 polymer ?
#
loop_
_entity_poly.entity_id
_entity_poly.type
_entity_poly.pdbx_seq_one_letter_code
_entity_poly.pdbx_strand_id
1 'polypeptide(L)'
;MERSRRSAEAVLIEAAALSRDDGHEEKVEVFVNLARRLQSLVHREIQLLDALENEVEDPDLLKGLFHVDHLATRIRRHAENLAVLGGAVSRRQWTARWR
;
A
#
# COMPACT_ATOMS: atom_id res chain seq x y z
N MET A 1 33.04 -34.46 17.48
CA MET A 1 32.66 -34.39 16.06
C MET A 1 31.19 -33.99 15.90
N GLU A 2 30.22 -34.80 16.34
CA GLU A 2 28.78 -34.54 16.14
C GLU A 2 28.24 -33.24 16.79
N ARG A 3 28.69 -32.90 18.01
CA ARG A 3 28.31 -31.64 18.69
C ARG A 3 28.82 -30.38 17.97
N SER A 4 30.03 -30.42 17.42
CA SER A 4 30.59 -29.30 16.66
C SER A 4 29.87 -29.09 15.33
N ARG A 5 29.41 -30.19 14.68
CA ARG A 5 28.66 -30.11 13.43
C ARG A 5 27.28 -29.47 13.63
N ARG A 6 26.55 -29.85 14.68
CA ARG A 6 25.27 -29.23 15.04
C ARG A 6 25.40 -27.76 15.44
N SER A 7 26.48 -27.39 16.13
CA SER A 7 26.75 -25.98 16.46
C SER A 7 27.02 -25.16 15.20
N ALA A 8 27.75 -25.71 14.22
CA ALA A 8 27.99 -25.05 12.96
C ALA A 8 26.69 -24.92 12.13
N GLU A 9 25.85 -25.96 12.10
CA GLU A 9 24.53 -25.93 11.46
C GLU A 9 23.61 -24.88 12.10
N ALA A 10 23.58 -24.76 13.44
CA ALA A 10 22.80 -23.75 14.14
C ALA A 10 23.25 -22.32 13.80
N VAL A 11 24.56 -22.07 13.80
CA VAL A 11 25.13 -20.76 13.44
C VAL A 11 24.84 -20.41 11.98
N LEU A 12 24.88 -21.38 11.07
CA LEU A 12 24.52 -21.18 9.66
C LEU A 12 23.03 -20.86 9.47
N ILE A 13 22.15 -21.52 10.20
CA ILE A 13 20.70 -21.23 10.19
C ILE A 13 20.44 -19.83 10.71
N GLU A 14 21.09 -19.43 11.81
CA GLU A 14 20.95 -18.12 12.42
C GLU A 14 21.50 -17.00 11.51
N ALA A 15 22.70 -17.18 10.95
CA ALA A 15 23.25 -16.26 9.95
C ALA A 15 22.37 -16.14 8.70
N ALA A 16 21.75 -17.24 8.26
CA ALA A 16 20.84 -17.25 7.12
C ALA A 16 19.43 -16.70 7.45
N ALA A 17 19.06 -16.58 8.73
CA ALA A 17 17.86 -15.87 9.18
C ALA A 17 18.12 -14.36 9.17
N LEU A 18 19.24 -13.92 9.75
CA LEU A 18 19.68 -12.51 9.76
C LEU A 18 19.84 -11.95 8.33
N SER A 19 20.41 -12.74 7.42
CA SER A 19 20.63 -12.30 6.02
C SER A 19 19.36 -12.19 5.17
N ARG A 20 18.25 -12.80 5.60
CA ARG A 20 16.98 -12.79 4.86
C ARG A 20 16.08 -11.60 5.20
N ASP A 21 16.34 -10.94 6.32
CA ASP A 21 15.45 -9.94 6.91
C ASP A 21 15.76 -8.51 6.40
N ASP A 22 17.04 -8.10 6.46
CA ASP A 22 17.42 -6.69 6.30
C ASP A 22 17.00 -6.06 4.95
N GLY A 23 17.16 -6.79 3.84
CA GLY A 23 16.84 -6.27 2.50
C GLY A 23 15.37 -6.44 2.08
N HIS A 24 14.60 -7.27 2.80
CA HIS A 24 13.18 -7.48 2.54
C HIS A 24 12.33 -6.49 3.34
N GLU A 25 12.67 -6.24 4.60
CA GLU A 25 11.97 -5.28 5.45
C GLU A 25 12.03 -3.84 4.91
N GLU A 26 13.21 -3.39 4.46
CA GLU A 26 13.37 -2.05 3.87
C GLU A 26 12.51 -1.86 2.61
N LYS A 27 12.46 -2.88 1.73
CA LYS A 27 11.62 -2.86 0.52
C LYS A 27 10.14 -2.84 0.86
N VAL A 28 9.73 -3.61 1.86
CA VAL A 28 8.35 -3.65 2.38
C VAL A 28 7.94 -2.27 2.92
N GLU A 29 8.84 -1.60 3.65
CA GLU A 29 8.58 -0.26 4.20
C GLU A 29 8.36 0.80 3.10
N VAL A 30 9.14 0.75 2.01
CA VAL A 30 8.99 1.66 0.86
C VAL A 30 7.58 1.59 0.27
N PHE A 31 7.01 0.39 0.15
CA PHE A 31 5.65 0.21 -0.38
C PHE A 31 4.60 0.83 0.54
N VAL A 32 4.72 0.67 1.86
CA VAL A 32 3.80 1.30 2.82
C VAL A 32 3.94 2.81 2.83
N ASN A 33 5.17 3.34 2.74
CA ASN A 33 5.41 4.78 2.66
C ASN A 33 4.78 5.38 1.39
N LEU A 34 4.99 4.75 0.24
CA LEU A 34 4.41 5.17 -1.04
C LEU A 34 2.89 5.10 -1.00
N ALA A 35 2.32 4.03 -0.45
CA ALA A 35 0.88 3.88 -0.27
C ALA A 35 0.28 5.04 0.54
N ARG A 36 0.90 5.38 1.68
CA ARG A 36 0.46 6.51 2.53
C ARG A 36 0.52 7.84 1.77
N ARG A 37 1.61 8.11 1.06
CA ARG A 37 1.78 9.35 0.29
C ARG A 37 0.74 9.46 -0.83
N LEU A 38 0.51 8.39 -1.58
CA LEU A 38 -0.53 8.36 -2.62
C LEU A 38 -1.93 8.54 -2.01
N GLN A 39 -2.20 7.93 -0.86
CA GLN A 39 -3.48 8.09 -0.16
C GLN A 39 -3.71 9.53 0.32
N SER A 40 -2.67 10.21 0.81
CA SER A 40 -2.75 11.63 1.17
C SER A 40 -2.98 12.52 -0.05
N LEU A 41 -2.29 12.26 -1.16
CA LEU A 41 -2.45 13.04 -2.39
C LEU A 41 -3.85 12.88 -2.99
N VAL A 42 -4.32 11.64 -3.15
CA VAL A 42 -5.64 11.38 -3.74
C VAL A 42 -6.78 11.89 -2.85
N HIS A 43 -6.61 11.89 -1.53
CA HIS A 43 -7.61 12.49 -0.63
C HIS A 43 -7.75 14.00 -0.87
N ARG A 44 -6.62 14.70 -1.07
CA ARG A 44 -6.63 16.13 -1.39
C ARG A 44 -7.14 16.39 -2.81
N GLU A 45 -6.81 15.53 -3.77
CA GLU A 45 -7.32 15.60 -5.13
C GLU A 45 -8.84 15.49 -5.16
N ILE A 46 -9.42 14.52 -4.45
CA ILE A 46 -10.88 14.35 -4.33
C ILE A 46 -11.51 15.61 -3.73
N GLN A 47 -10.95 16.18 -2.66
CA GLN A 47 -11.47 17.41 -2.08
C GLN A 47 -11.47 18.59 -3.06
N LEU A 48 -10.43 18.70 -3.90
CA LEU A 48 -10.37 19.74 -4.93
C LEU A 48 -11.37 19.47 -6.06
N LEU A 49 -11.54 18.20 -6.44
CA LEU A 49 -12.50 17.80 -7.45
C LEU A 49 -13.93 18.06 -6.99
N ASP A 50 -14.26 17.71 -5.75
CA ASP A 50 -15.56 18.01 -5.12
C ASP A 50 -15.84 19.51 -5.13
N ALA A 51 -14.84 20.34 -4.84
CA ALA A 51 -14.99 21.80 -4.88
C ALA A 51 -15.25 22.31 -6.31
N LEU A 52 -14.49 21.81 -7.29
CA LEU A 52 -14.67 22.14 -8.71
C LEU A 52 -16.04 21.70 -9.24
N GLU A 53 -16.50 20.49 -8.89
CA GLU A 53 -17.81 19.98 -9.30
C GLU A 53 -18.96 20.85 -8.78
N ASN A 54 -18.81 21.46 -7.60
CA ASN A 54 -19.79 22.38 -7.04
C ASN A 54 -19.81 23.76 -7.73
N GLU A 55 -18.73 24.15 -8.41
CA GLU A 55 -18.61 25.45 -9.09
C GLU A 55 -18.97 25.39 -10.59
N VAL A 56 -19.00 24.19 -11.18
CA VAL A 56 -19.19 23.99 -12.63
C VAL A 56 -20.65 23.69 -12.97
N GLU A 57 -21.28 24.57 -13.77
CA GLU A 57 -22.65 24.39 -14.27
C GLU A 57 -22.70 23.75 -15.68
N ASP A 58 -21.61 23.84 -16.45
CA ASP A 58 -21.54 23.26 -17.79
C ASP A 58 -21.49 21.73 -17.73
N PRO A 59 -22.49 21.02 -18.29
CA PRO A 59 -22.58 19.56 -18.21
C PRO A 59 -21.44 18.84 -18.93
N ASP A 60 -20.86 19.42 -19.98
CA ASP A 60 -19.75 18.80 -20.70
C ASP A 60 -18.44 18.91 -19.90
N LEU A 61 -18.24 20.04 -19.19
CA LEU A 61 -17.13 20.19 -18.24
C LEU A 61 -17.30 19.28 -17.02
N LEU A 62 -18.50 19.19 -16.46
CA LEU A 62 -18.82 18.31 -15.34
C LEU A 62 -18.55 16.83 -15.69
N LYS A 63 -18.91 16.41 -16.91
CA LYS A 63 -18.57 15.07 -17.42
C LYS A 63 -17.06 14.82 -17.47
N GLY A 64 -16.27 15.84 -17.79
CA GLY A 64 -14.82 15.79 -17.70
C GLY A 64 -14.33 15.57 -16.27
N LEU A 65 -14.90 16.28 -15.29
CA LEU A 65 -14.58 16.11 -13.87
C LEU A 65 -14.90 14.70 -13.37
N PHE A 66 -16.06 14.13 -13.73
CA PHE A 66 -16.37 12.74 -13.39
C PHE A 66 -15.37 11.73 -13.97
N HIS A 67 -14.77 12.00 -15.14
CA HIS A 67 -13.71 11.15 -15.67
C HIS A 67 -12.45 11.21 -14.78
N VAL A 68 -12.13 12.38 -14.24
CA VAL A 68 -11.02 12.57 -13.28
C VAL A 68 -11.32 11.87 -11.96
N ASP A 69 -12.54 11.94 -11.43
CA ASP A 69 -12.94 11.21 -10.21
C ASP A 69 -12.68 9.71 -10.34
N HIS A 70 -13.02 9.14 -11.51
CA HIS A 70 -12.75 7.74 -11.78
C HIS A 70 -11.25 7.40 -11.76
N LEU A 71 -10.39 8.33 -12.18
CA LEU A 71 -8.93 8.16 -12.05
C LEU A 71 -8.51 8.24 -10.58
N ALA A 72 -9.05 9.17 -9.79
CA ALA A 72 -8.80 9.25 -8.35
C ALA A 72 -9.21 7.95 -7.62
N THR A 73 -10.36 7.38 -7.98
CA THR A 73 -10.80 6.06 -7.46
C THR A 73 -9.79 4.95 -7.79
N ARG A 74 -9.20 4.95 -8.99
CA ARG A 74 -8.16 3.98 -9.36
C ARG A 74 -6.86 4.21 -8.58
N ILE A 75 -6.46 5.46 -8.36
CA ILE A 75 -5.27 5.82 -7.57
C ILE A 75 -5.44 5.34 -6.12
N ARG A 76 -6.61 5.52 -5.51
CA ARG A 76 -6.92 4.95 -4.19
C ARG A 76 -6.69 3.44 -4.16
N ARG A 77 -7.19 2.70 -5.15
CA ARG A 77 -6.99 1.25 -5.24
C ARG A 77 -5.52 0.87 -5.44
N HIS A 78 -4.74 1.68 -6.16
CA HIS A 78 -3.29 1.48 -6.30
C HIS A 78 -2.56 1.69 -4.98
N ALA A 79 -2.91 2.74 -4.22
CA ALA A 79 -2.38 2.95 -2.87
C ALA A 79 -2.70 1.76 -1.95
N GLU A 80 -3.92 1.22 -1.99
CA GLU A 80 -4.30 0.01 -1.25
C GLU A 80 -3.47 -1.22 -1.65
N ASN A 81 -3.26 -1.44 -2.95
CA ASN A 81 -2.43 -2.55 -3.43
C ASN A 81 -0.97 -2.42 -2.94
N LEU A 82 -0.42 -1.21 -2.95
CA LEU A 82 0.93 -0.95 -2.44
C LEU A 82 1.00 -1.20 -0.93
N ALA A 83 -0.01 -0.80 -0.17
CA ALA A 83 -0.07 -1.10 1.26
C ALA A 83 -0.06 -2.62 1.51
N VAL A 84 -0.82 -3.39 0.72
CA VAL A 84 -0.85 -4.86 0.80
C VAL A 84 0.51 -5.48 0.43
N LEU A 85 1.19 -4.98 -0.60
CA LEU A 85 2.55 -5.42 -0.95
C LEU A 85 3.56 -5.08 0.15
N GLY A 86 3.34 -3.98 0.87
CA GLY A 86 4.07 -3.59 2.08
C GLY A 86 3.63 -4.32 3.36
N GLY A 87 2.91 -5.43 3.25
CA GLY A 87 2.53 -6.26 4.41
C GLY A 87 1.32 -5.78 5.20
N ALA A 88 0.62 -4.73 4.76
CA ALA A 88 -0.64 -4.33 5.38
C ALA A 88 -1.74 -5.37 5.09
N VAL A 89 -2.54 -5.71 6.11
CA VAL A 89 -3.64 -6.66 5.96
C VAL A 89 -4.69 -6.10 4.98
N SER A 90 -4.96 -6.82 3.90
CA SER A 90 -5.96 -6.43 2.90
C SER A 90 -7.35 -6.25 3.54
N ARG A 91 -8.04 -5.14 3.21
CA ARG A 91 -9.42 -4.83 3.67
C ARG A 91 -10.44 -5.96 3.43
N ARG A 92 -10.17 -6.91 2.52
CA ARG A 92 -11.01 -8.11 2.32
C ARG A 92 -11.03 -9.07 3.52
N GLN A 93 -10.12 -8.93 4.49
CA GLN A 93 -10.18 -9.66 5.76
C GLN A 93 -10.96 -8.91 6.85
N TRP A 94 -11.25 -7.61 6.67
CA TRP A 94 -12.00 -6.83 7.66
C TRP A 94 -13.52 -7.08 7.59
N THR A 95 -14.03 -7.59 6.47
CA THR A 95 -15.44 -8.01 6.35
C THR A 95 -15.71 -9.40 6.93
N ALA A 96 -14.68 -10.20 7.24
CA ALA A 96 -14.83 -11.53 7.84
C ALA A 96 -14.88 -11.51 9.38
N ARG A 97 -14.78 -10.32 10.01
CA ARG A 97 -14.86 -10.15 11.46
C ARG A 97 -15.81 -9.01 11.83
N TRP A 98 -17.06 -9.18 11.42
CA TRP A 98 -18.20 -8.54 12.08
C TRP A 98 -19.25 -9.62 12.28
N ARG A 99 -19.14 -10.30 13.41
CA ARG A 99 -20.26 -10.93 14.12
C ARG A 99 -20.42 -10.17 15.42
#